data_AF-A0A534JV91-F1
#
_entry.id   AF-A0A534JV91-F1
#
_cell.length_a   1.000
_cell.length_b   1.000
_cell.length_c   1.000
_cell.angle_alpha   90.00
_cell.angle_beta   90.00
_cell.angle_gamma   90.00
#
_symmetry.space_group_name_H-M   'P 1'
#
loop_
_entity.id
_entity.type
_entity.pdbx_description
1 polymer ?
#
loop_
_entity_poly.entity_id
_entity_poly.type
_entity_poly.pdbx_seq_one_letter_code
_entity_poly.pdbx_strand_id
1 'polypeptide(L)'
;MRTWVDASTVIALDAIGEVPLLRDLLGRVTLTSEVAAEVFQGRASEALNQARGTWIEIVPVSGNRRRWESLGLGRGEASLFLTPGTDRLVLDGVPARVVAESEGRSYVGLLGLLLAGVDAGIIASDRARQVLRRLVQSGFRLAIDLYDEAMEELGKDR
;
A
#
# COMPACT_ATOMS: atom_id res chain seq x y z
N MET A 1 -4.98 -16.08 -4.52
CA MET A 1 -4.87 -15.10 -3.41
C MET A 1 -4.66 -13.75 -4.04
N ARG A 2 -5.53 -12.77 -3.78
CA ARG A 2 -5.39 -11.39 -4.24
C ARG A 2 -4.59 -10.57 -3.22
N THR A 3 -4.02 -9.47 -3.68
CA THR A 3 -3.42 -8.44 -2.82
C THR A 3 -4.24 -7.18 -2.93
N TRP A 4 -4.86 -6.78 -1.81
CA TRP A 4 -5.72 -5.60 -1.73
C TRP A 4 -4.96 -4.43 -1.13
N VAL A 5 -4.90 -3.31 -1.83
CA VAL A 5 -4.04 -2.18 -1.45
C VAL A 5 -4.90 -1.03 -0.94
N ASP A 6 -4.48 -0.37 0.13
CA ASP A 6 -5.14 0.83 0.62
C ASP A 6 -4.89 2.05 -0.31
N ALA A 7 -5.69 3.10 -0.14
CA ALA A 7 -5.54 4.30 -0.97
C ALA A 7 -4.22 5.01 -0.70
N SER A 8 -3.79 5.02 0.57
CA SER A 8 -2.62 5.79 1.02
C SER A 8 -1.33 5.34 0.34
N THR A 9 -1.14 4.03 0.16
CA THR A 9 0.00 3.44 -0.56
C THR A 9 0.04 3.91 -2.02
N VAL A 10 -1.10 3.79 -2.72
CA VAL A 10 -1.18 4.11 -4.15
C VAL A 10 -0.97 5.61 -4.37
N ILE A 11 -1.63 6.44 -3.57
CA ILE A 11 -1.53 7.90 -3.65
C ILE A 11 -0.11 8.37 -3.33
N ALA A 12 0.53 7.80 -2.31
CA ALA A 12 1.89 8.18 -1.94
C ALA A 12 2.91 7.85 -3.03
N LEU A 13 2.80 6.67 -3.65
CA LEU A 13 3.64 6.30 -4.78
C LEU A 13 3.34 7.14 -6.03
N ASP A 14 2.07 7.49 -6.27
CA ASP A 14 1.69 8.38 -7.37
C ASP A 14 2.23 9.79 -7.22
N ALA A 15 2.18 10.34 -6.00
CA ALA A 15 2.72 11.65 -5.68
C ALA A 15 4.21 11.78 -5.99
N ILE A 16 4.96 10.67 -5.96
CA ILE A 16 6.37 10.62 -6.33
C ILE A 16 6.62 9.95 -7.68
N GLY A 17 5.59 9.67 -8.48
CA GLY A 17 5.75 9.06 -9.81
C GLY A 17 6.32 7.63 -9.81
N GLU A 18 6.15 6.88 -8.73
CA GLU A 18 6.65 5.51 -8.56
C GLU A 18 5.51 4.46 -8.48
N VAL A 19 4.29 4.77 -8.95
CA VAL A 19 3.20 3.77 -9.05
C VAL A 19 3.62 2.44 -9.70
N PRO A 20 4.42 2.43 -10.80
CA PRO A 20 4.87 1.17 -11.41
C PRO A 20 5.61 0.23 -10.44
N LEU A 21 6.16 0.75 -9.35
CA LEU A 21 6.82 -0.07 -8.32
C LEU A 21 5.89 -1.11 -7.70
N LEU A 22 4.59 -0.80 -7.55
CA LEU A 22 3.61 -1.79 -7.07
C LEU A 22 3.50 -2.98 -8.02
N ARG A 23 3.56 -2.73 -9.34
CA ARG A 23 3.55 -3.78 -10.34
C ARG A 23 4.83 -4.62 -10.25
N ASP A 24 5.97 -3.98 -10.09
CA ASP A 24 7.26 -4.68 -10.01
C ASP A 24 7.30 -5.59 -8.77
N LEU A 25 6.77 -5.12 -7.62
CA LEU A 25 6.77 -5.85 -6.35
C LEU A 25 5.67 -6.91 -6.22
N LEU A 26 4.50 -6.69 -6.81
CA LEU A 26 3.30 -7.51 -6.57
C LEU A 26 2.71 -8.14 -7.85
N GLY A 27 3.17 -7.73 -9.03
CA GLY A 27 2.66 -8.14 -10.33
C GLY A 27 1.28 -7.53 -10.66
N ARG A 28 0.28 -7.80 -9.81
CA ARG A 28 -1.08 -7.26 -9.90
C ARG A 28 -1.59 -6.90 -8.52
N VAL A 29 -2.39 -5.84 -8.45
CA VAL A 29 -3.04 -5.39 -7.22
C VAL A 29 -4.53 -5.20 -7.44
N THR A 30 -5.31 -5.31 -6.37
CA THR A 30 -6.75 -5.12 -6.39
C THR A 30 -7.13 -3.97 -5.47
N LEU A 31 -8.04 -3.12 -5.91
CA LEU A 31 -8.66 -2.07 -5.11
C LEU A 31 -10.14 -2.38 -4.94
N THR A 32 -10.69 -2.08 -3.78
CA THR A 32 -12.16 -2.00 -3.64
C THR A 32 -12.68 -0.78 -4.39
N SER A 33 -13.99 -0.73 -4.65
CA SER A 33 -14.61 0.46 -5.25
C SER A 33 -14.43 1.72 -4.38
N GLU A 34 -14.44 1.56 -3.06
CA GLU A 34 -14.18 2.64 -2.10
C GLU A 34 -12.75 3.16 -2.18
N VAL A 35 -11.76 2.27 -2.17
CA VAL A 35 -10.35 2.67 -2.31
C VAL A 35 -10.13 3.31 -3.68
N ALA A 36 -10.67 2.72 -4.75
CA ALA A 36 -10.55 3.29 -6.09
C ALA A 36 -11.18 4.70 -6.17
N ALA A 37 -12.28 4.94 -5.47
CA ALA A 37 -12.88 6.28 -5.40
C ALA A 37 -11.89 7.29 -4.78
N GLU A 38 -11.23 6.95 -3.68
CA GLU A 38 -10.21 7.82 -3.05
C GLU A 38 -8.99 8.03 -3.97
N VAL A 39 -8.50 6.97 -4.60
CA VAL A 39 -7.31 6.99 -5.47
C VAL A 39 -7.55 7.81 -6.75
N PHE A 40 -8.70 7.66 -7.40
CA PHE A 40 -8.95 8.24 -8.72
C PHE A 40 -9.81 9.51 -8.72
N GLN A 41 -10.40 9.93 -7.59
CA GLN A 41 -11.12 11.22 -7.51
C GLN A 41 -10.18 12.44 -7.43
N GLY A 42 -8.91 12.23 -7.09
CA GLY A 42 -7.90 13.30 -6.98
C GLY A 42 -7.17 13.59 -8.30
N ARG A 43 -5.94 14.11 -8.17
CA ARG A 43 -5.02 14.32 -9.30
C ARG A 43 -4.22 13.05 -9.60
N ALA A 44 -4.92 11.97 -9.98
CA ALA A 44 -4.25 10.75 -10.41
C ALA A 44 -3.36 11.05 -11.64
N SER A 45 -2.10 10.62 -11.59
CA SER A 45 -1.19 10.81 -12.71
C SER A 45 -1.66 10.03 -13.95
N GLU A 46 -1.13 10.41 -15.11
CA GLU A 46 -1.36 9.65 -16.35
C GLU A 46 -0.91 8.19 -16.22
N ALA A 47 0.22 7.95 -15.55
CA ALA A 47 0.72 6.59 -15.31
C ALA A 47 -0.25 5.75 -14.46
N LEU A 48 -0.85 6.35 -13.42
CA LEU A 48 -1.86 5.70 -12.58
C LEU A 48 -3.16 5.44 -13.35
N ASN A 49 -3.61 6.39 -14.18
CA ASN A 49 -4.77 6.19 -15.05
C ASN A 49 -4.56 5.06 -16.06
N GLN A 50 -3.38 4.94 -16.66
CA GLN A 50 -3.03 3.84 -17.56
C GLN A 50 -2.91 2.48 -16.85
N ALA A 51 -2.54 2.48 -15.56
CA ALA A 51 -2.48 1.27 -14.75
C ALA A 51 -3.88 0.70 -14.42
N ARG A 52 -4.91 1.55 -14.40
CA ARG A 52 -6.30 1.16 -14.14
C ARG A 52 -6.82 0.22 -15.21
N GLY A 53 -7.35 -0.94 -14.80
CA GLY A 53 -7.88 -1.95 -15.71
C GLY A 53 -6.80 -2.77 -16.43
N THR A 54 -5.52 -2.55 -16.12
CA THR A 54 -4.41 -3.38 -16.61
C THR A 54 -3.91 -4.30 -15.50
N TRP A 55 -3.02 -3.81 -14.64
CA TRP A 55 -2.50 -4.54 -13.48
C TRP A 55 -3.08 -4.05 -12.15
N ILE A 56 -3.82 -2.92 -12.17
CA ILE A 56 -4.70 -2.50 -11.07
C ILE A 56 -6.13 -2.88 -11.42
N GLU A 57 -6.66 -3.89 -10.74
CA GLU A 57 -8.05 -4.33 -10.86
C GLU A 57 -8.93 -3.62 -9.83
N ILE A 58 -10.15 -3.24 -10.20
CA ILE A 58 -11.14 -2.69 -9.27
C ILE A 58 -12.24 -3.72 -9.10
N VAL A 59 -12.42 -4.21 -7.88
CA VAL A 59 -13.40 -5.24 -7.56
C VAL A 59 -14.37 -4.69 -6.51
N PRO A 60 -15.68 -4.61 -6.81
CA PRO A 60 -16.68 -4.23 -5.82
C PRO A 60 -16.74 -5.24 -4.68
N VAL A 61 -16.89 -4.74 -3.46
CA VAL A 61 -17.13 -5.55 -2.27
C VAL A 61 -18.50 -5.20 -1.68
N SER A 62 -19.12 -6.17 -1.01
CA SER A 62 -20.45 -6.02 -0.41
C SER A 62 -20.42 -6.41 1.06
N GLY A 63 -21.19 -5.70 1.88
CA GLY A 63 -21.31 -5.96 3.30
C GLY A 63 -21.30 -4.69 4.14
N ASN A 64 -21.43 -4.86 5.46
CA ASN A 64 -21.51 -3.75 6.39
C ASN A 64 -20.14 -3.43 6.98
N ARG A 65 -19.63 -2.23 6.68
CA ARG A 65 -18.32 -1.75 7.15
C ARG A 65 -18.36 -0.97 8.47
N ARG A 66 -19.54 -0.71 9.04
CA ARG A 66 -19.73 0.12 10.24
C ARG A 66 -18.89 -0.33 11.43
N ARG A 67 -18.66 -1.64 11.58
CA ARG A 67 -17.80 -2.20 12.62
C ARG A 67 -16.40 -1.61 12.55
N TRP A 68 -15.77 -1.63 11.38
CA TRP A 68 -14.41 -1.14 11.20
C TRP A 68 -14.33 0.38 11.17
N GLU A 69 -15.34 1.05 10.60
CA GLU A 69 -15.47 2.52 10.69
C GLU A 69 -15.56 2.98 12.16
N SER A 70 -16.26 2.25 13.03
CA SER A 70 -16.30 2.55 14.48
C SER A 70 -14.98 2.33 15.21
N LEU A 71 -14.03 1.61 14.59
CA LEU A 71 -12.65 1.44 15.08
C LEU A 71 -11.70 2.51 14.52
N GLY A 72 -12.23 3.52 13.82
CA GLY A 72 -11.46 4.65 13.31
C GLY A 72 -10.91 4.48 11.89
N LEU A 73 -11.31 3.42 11.17
CA LEU A 73 -10.89 3.24 9.77
C LEU A 73 -11.70 4.14 8.83
N GLY A 74 -11.02 4.68 7.83
CA GLY A 74 -11.67 5.40 6.73
C GLY A 74 -12.54 4.48 5.88
N ARG A 75 -13.37 5.06 5.00
CA ARG A 75 -14.28 4.28 4.13
C ARG A 75 -13.51 3.31 3.22
N GLY A 76 -12.41 3.76 2.60
CA GLY A 76 -11.50 2.93 1.82
C GLY A 76 -10.92 1.78 2.65
N GLU A 77 -10.25 2.07 3.76
CA GLU A 77 -9.63 1.06 4.63
C GLU A 77 -10.65 0.05 5.16
N ALA A 78 -11.79 0.50 5.68
CA ALA A 78 -12.83 -0.36 6.23
C ALA A 78 -13.40 -1.33 5.18
N SER A 79 -13.44 -0.94 3.90
CA SER A 79 -13.88 -1.82 2.82
C SER A 79 -12.90 -2.97 2.54
N LEU A 80 -11.61 -2.83 2.86
CA LEU A 80 -10.62 -3.90 2.68
C LEU A 80 -10.93 -5.11 3.56
N PHE A 81 -11.59 -4.89 4.71
CA PHE A 81 -11.97 -5.97 5.63
C PHE A 81 -13.22 -6.75 5.19
N LEU A 82 -13.94 -6.27 4.16
CA LEU A 82 -15.00 -7.03 3.48
C LEU A 82 -14.45 -8.04 2.46
N THR A 83 -13.15 -7.99 2.15
CA THR A 83 -12.50 -8.92 1.21
C THR A 83 -12.23 -10.28 1.86
N PRO A 84 -12.01 -11.37 1.10
CA PRO A 84 -11.73 -12.69 1.65
C PRO A 84 -10.58 -12.70 2.67
N GLY A 85 -10.79 -13.39 3.81
CA GLY A 85 -9.79 -13.45 4.90
C GLY A 85 -8.46 -14.11 4.52
N THR A 86 -8.45 -14.92 3.46
CA THR A 86 -7.27 -15.59 2.93
C THR A 86 -6.44 -14.70 2.00
N ASP A 87 -6.96 -13.55 1.58
CA ASP A 87 -6.23 -12.59 0.75
C ASP A 87 -5.31 -11.70 1.58
N ARG A 88 -4.26 -11.16 0.95
CA ARG A 88 -3.29 -10.27 1.59
C ARG A 88 -3.75 -8.82 1.48
N LEU A 89 -3.53 -8.04 2.53
CA LEU A 89 -3.74 -6.58 2.54
C LEU A 89 -2.40 -5.82 2.43
N VAL A 90 -2.42 -4.65 1.83
CA VAL A 90 -1.35 -3.65 1.93
C VAL A 90 -1.92 -2.44 2.66
N LEU A 91 -1.40 -2.19 3.86
CA LEU A 91 -1.95 -1.22 4.82
C LEU A 91 -0.83 -0.33 5.37
N ASP A 92 -1.00 0.99 5.26
CA ASP A 92 -0.05 1.96 5.84
C ASP A 92 -0.65 2.82 6.97
N GLY A 93 -1.97 2.77 7.16
CA GLY A 93 -2.63 3.34 8.35
C GLY A 93 -2.42 2.50 9.61
N VAL A 94 -1.92 3.12 10.70
CA VAL A 94 -1.78 2.46 12.01
C VAL A 94 -3.09 1.81 12.50
N PRO A 95 -4.26 2.49 12.46
CA PRO A 95 -5.52 1.87 12.87
C PRO A 95 -5.85 0.62 12.05
N ALA A 96 -5.63 0.66 10.74
CA ALA A 96 -5.90 -0.48 9.85
C ALA A 96 -5.00 -1.68 10.16
N ARG A 97 -3.71 -1.44 10.45
CA ARG A 97 -2.77 -2.51 10.87
C ARG A 97 -3.21 -3.17 12.17
N VAL A 98 -3.58 -2.39 13.18
CA VAL A 98 -4.08 -2.91 14.47
C VAL A 98 -5.34 -3.75 14.28
N VAL A 99 -6.28 -3.30 13.43
CA VAL A 99 -7.48 -4.09 13.11
C VAL A 99 -7.10 -5.39 12.39
N ALA A 100 -6.18 -5.34 11.42
CA ALA A 100 -5.72 -6.52 10.70
C ALA A 100 -5.08 -7.56 11.63
N GLU A 101 -4.23 -7.14 12.56
CA GLU A 101 -3.67 -8.00 13.61
C GLU A 101 -4.78 -8.64 14.46
N SER A 102 -5.74 -7.85 14.93
CA SER A 102 -6.85 -8.34 15.78
C SER A 102 -7.77 -9.34 15.09
N GLU A 103 -7.88 -9.27 13.76
CA GLU A 103 -8.72 -10.15 12.94
C GLU A 103 -7.93 -11.29 12.28
N GLY A 104 -6.62 -11.41 12.57
CA GLY A 104 -5.76 -12.43 11.98
C GLY A 104 -5.59 -12.29 10.46
N ARG A 105 -5.73 -11.07 9.93
CA ARG A 105 -5.59 -10.77 8.50
C ARG A 105 -4.11 -10.65 8.16
N SER A 106 -3.67 -11.30 7.08
CA SER A 106 -2.32 -11.08 6.55
C SER A 106 -2.22 -9.69 5.93
N TYR A 107 -1.24 -8.89 6.39
CA TYR A 107 -0.97 -7.59 5.80
C TYR A 107 0.54 -7.31 5.69
N VAL A 108 0.88 -6.32 4.88
CA VAL A 108 2.21 -5.72 4.77
C VAL A 108 2.05 -4.20 4.54
N GLY A 109 2.99 -3.38 4.99
CA GLY A 109 3.00 -1.94 4.65
C GLY A 109 3.93 -1.64 3.48
N LEU A 110 3.87 -0.43 2.91
CA LEU A 110 4.76 -0.01 1.84
C LEU A 110 6.24 -0.18 2.20
N LEU A 111 6.63 0.15 3.42
CA LEU A 111 8.01 -0.06 3.90
C LEU A 111 8.43 -1.53 3.84
N GLY A 112 7.56 -2.44 4.29
CA GLY A 112 7.81 -3.88 4.24
C GLY A 112 7.89 -4.40 2.80
N LEU A 113 7.10 -3.83 1.88
CA LEU A 113 7.19 -4.15 0.45
C LEU A 113 8.53 -3.71 -0.16
N LEU A 114 9.04 -2.53 0.21
CA LEU A 114 10.35 -2.05 -0.27
C LEU A 114 11.48 -2.96 0.22
N LEU A 115 11.50 -3.30 1.51
CA LEU A 115 12.50 -4.20 2.09
C LEU A 115 12.44 -5.58 1.44
N ALA A 116 11.26 -6.20 1.40
CA ALA A 116 11.07 -7.51 0.78
C ALA A 116 11.44 -7.53 -0.72
N GLY A 117 11.20 -6.42 -1.43
CA GLY A 117 11.60 -6.26 -2.83
C GLY A 117 13.11 -6.26 -3.03
N VAL A 118 13.86 -5.65 -2.11
CA VAL A 118 15.34 -5.69 -2.11
C VAL A 118 15.83 -7.08 -1.73
N ASP A 119 15.27 -7.67 -0.68
CA ASP A 119 15.60 -9.03 -0.23
C ASP A 119 15.43 -10.06 -1.35
N ALA A 120 14.39 -9.89 -2.17
CA ALA A 120 14.09 -10.76 -3.30
C ALA A 120 14.84 -10.39 -4.60
N GLY A 121 15.68 -9.35 -4.59
CA GLY A 121 16.40 -8.87 -5.78
C GLY A 121 15.50 -8.26 -6.87
N ILE A 122 14.25 -7.92 -6.54
CA ILE A 122 13.28 -7.31 -7.46
C ILE A 122 13.62 -5.84 -7.71
N ILE A 123 14.07 -5.14 -6.66
CA ILE A 123 14.53 -3.75 -6.75
C ILE A 123 15.91 -3.60 -6.13
N ALA A 124 16.73 -2.73 -6.71
CA ALA A 124 18.03 -2.40 -6.14
C ALA A 124 17.87 -1.62 -4.83
N SER A 125 18.73 -1.90 -3.85
CA SER A 125 18.79 -1.19 -2.57
C SER A 125 18.86 0.35 -2.73
N ASP A 126 19.69 0.85 -3.66
CA ASP A 126 19.80 2.30 -3.94
C ASP A 126 18.46 2.91 -4.38
N ARG A 127 17.70 2.18 -5.21
CA ARG A 127 16.38 2.61 -5.66
C ARG A 127 15.40 2.64 -4.51
N ALA A 128 15.37 1.61 -3.66
CA ALA A 128 14.52 1.57 -2.48
C ALA A 128 14.80 2.74 -1.53
N ARG A 129 16.08 3.06 -1.27
CA ARG A 129 16.48 4.23 -0.46
C ARG A 129 16.03 5.56 -1.08
N GLN A 130 16.12 5.69 -2.40
CA GLN A 130 15.63 6.88 -3.10
C GLN A 130 14.12 7.02 -3.00
N VAL A 131 13.36 5.95 -3.20
CA VAL A 131 11.91 5.93 -3.06
C VAL A 131 11.50 6.31 -1.63
N LEU A 132 12.11 5.69 -0.62
CA LEU A 132 11.82 5.98 0.79
C LEU A 132 12.05 7.45 1.15
N ARG A 133 13.18 8.03 0.70
CA ARG A 133 13.44 9.48 0.88
C ARG A 133 12.35 10.35 0.24
N ARG A 134 11.95 10.03 -0.99
CA ARG A 134 10.95 10.81 -1.73
C ARG A 134 9.57 10.72 -1.09
N LEU A 135 9.19 9.55 -0.56
CA LEU A 135 7.94 9.36 0.19
C LEU A 135 7.87 10.30 1.40
N VAL A 136 8.92 10.30 2.24
CA VAL A 136 8.95 11.17 3.43
C VAL A 136 8.92 12.65 3.02
N GLN A 137 9.68 13.03 1.99
CA GLN A 137 9.69 14.40 1.46
C GLN A 137 8.34 14.85 0.89
N SER A 138 7.54 13.92 0.35
CA SER A 138 6.18 14.20 -0.14
C SER A 138 5.13 14.24 0.98
N GLY A 139 5.53 14.05 2.24
CA GLY A 139 4.63 14.09 3.40
C GLY A 139 4.03 12.74 3.80
N PHE A 140 4.54 11.63 3.25
CA PHE A 140 4.16 10.30 3.74
C PHE A 140 4.62 10.14 5.18
N ARG A 141 3.69 9.78 6.07
CA ARG A 141 3.97 9.69 7.52
C ARG A 141 4.66 8.38 7.82
N LEU A 142 5.89 8.47 8.31
CA LEU A 142 6.65 7.35 8.83
C LEU A 142 7.33 7.81 10.13
N ALA A 143 7.33 6.96 11.15
CA ALA A 143 8.06 7.25 12.38
C ALA A 143 9.56 7.35 12.08
N ILE A 144 10.26 8.29 12.72
CA ILE A 144 11.69 8.53 12.45
C ILE A 144 12.53 7.28 12.70
N ASP A 145 12.25 6.54 13.78
CA ASP A 145 12.94 5.31 14.10
C ASP A 145 12.76 4.24 13.01
N LEU A 146 11.53 4.08 12.48
CA LEU A 146 11.25 3.15 11.38
C LEU A 146 11.92 3.58 10.06
N TYR A 147 12.05 4.89 9.84
CA TYR A 147 12.77 5.41 8.69
C TYR A 147 14.27 5.09 8.79
N ASP A 148 14.88 5.36 9.95
CA ASP A 148 16.30 5.15 10.18
C ASP A 148 16.65 3.65 10.12
N GLU A 149 15.87 2.79 10.78
CA GLU A 149 16.02 1.34 10.71
C GLU A 149 15.95 0.82 9.27
N ALA A 150 14.97 1.29 8.49
CA ALA A 150 14.85 0.88 7.10
C ALA A 150 15.99 1.39 6.22
N MET A 151 16.46 2.62 6.45
CA MET A 151 17.61 3.17 5.71
C MET A 151 18.89 2.42 6.02
N GLU A 152 19.11 2.02 7.28
CA GLU A 152 20.23 1.17 7.69
C GLU A 152 20.13 -0.22 7.06
N GLU A 153 18.96 -0.87 7.14
CA GLU A 153 18.76 -2.19 6.57
C GLU A 153 19.01 -2.21 5.06
N LEU A 154 18.51 -1.18 4.36
CA LEU A 154 18.78 -1.00 2.94
C LEU A 154 20.24 -0.61 2.66
N GLY A 155 20.99 -0.08 3.61
CA GLY A 155 22.38 0.32 3.44
C GLY A 155 23.39 -0.82 3.54
N LYS A 156 22.95 -2.01 3.98
CA LYS A 156 23.81 -3.19 4.10
C LYS A 156 24.17 -3.71 2.70
N ASP A 157 25.46 -3.88 2.43
CA ASP A 157 25.94 -4.58 1.24
C ASP A 157 25.43 -6.02 1.30
N ARG A 158 24.73 -6.47 0.24
CA ARG A 158 24.15 -7.81 0.11
C ARG A 158 24.53 -8.43 -1.22
#